data_AF-A0A3N7F2N7-F1
#
_entry.id   AF-A0A3N7F2N7-F1
#
_cell.length_a   1.000
_cell.length_b   1.000
_cell.length_c   1.000
_cell.angle_alpha   90.00
_cell.angle_beta   90.00
_cell.angle_gamma   90.00
#
_symmetry.space_group_name_H-M   'P 1'
#
loop_
_entity.id
_entity.type
_entity.pdbx_description
1 polymer ?
#
loop_
_entity_poly.entity_id
_entity_poly.type
_entity_poly.pdbx_seq_one_letter_code
_entity_poly.pdbx_strand_id
1 'polypeptide(L)'
;MTTTIHQLTKGKYVFFGTPEQQQGENLLVPYFTASGLSITEEDGALSAKVQLFDISNLISKRSVYVDSQRSLEAHKLYTWPAKLGDPNAWAESKRIFFEDHLIDHPIEILFELGEAQVSWKHISPEAFSEASAMASTSPEFKAVETSLVLKRKVTEG
;
A
#
# COMPACT_ATOMS: atom_id res chain seq x y z
N MET A 1 -18.32 4.62 14.74
CA MET A 1 -18.52 4.51 13.29
C MET A 1 -17.63 3.38 12.82
N THR A 2 -18.18 2.37 12.14
CA THR A 2 -17.39 1.27 11.58
C THR A 2 -16.67 1.80 10.35
N THR A 3 -15.36 1.99 10.44
CA THR A 3 -14.56 2.40 9.28
C THR A 3 -14.44 1.19 8.34
N THR A 4 -14.97 1.31 7.13
CA THR A 4 -14.85 0.25 6.12
C THR A 4 -13.41 0.16 5.65
N ILE A 5 -12.81 -1.03 5.81
CA ILE A 5 -11.49 -1.33 5.24
C ILE A 5 -11.71 -1.83 3.81
N HIS A 6 -11.15 -1.11 2.84
CA HIS A 6 -11.25 -1.44 1.43
C HIS A 6 -10.16 -2.44 1.01
N GLN A 7 -10.52 -3.29 0.05
CA GLN A 7 -9.57 -4.21 -0.58
C GLN A 7 -8.75 -3.47 -1.64
N LEU A 8 -7.51 -3.93 -1.82
CA LEU A 8 -6.65 -3.45 -2.90
C LEU A 8 -7.06 -4.12 -4.20
N THR A 9 -7.42 -3.30 -5.20
CA THR A 9 -7.73 -3.76 -6.56
C THR A 9 -6.70 -3.20 -7.54
N LYS A 10 -6.76 -3.63 -8.80
CA LYS A 10 -5.91 -3.07 -9.86
C LYS A 10 -6.04 -1.54 -9.93
N GLY A 11 -4.92 -0.82 -9.87
CA GLY A 11 -4.91 0.64 -9.86
C GLY A 11 -3.62 1.23 -9.31
N LYS A 12 -3.60 2.56 -9.14
CA LYS A 12 -2.46 3.30 -8.58
C LYS A 12 -2.80 3.82 -7.19
N TYR A 13 -1.84 3.76 -6.29
CA TYR A 13 -2.06 4.07 -4.88
C TYR A 13 -0.91 4.87 -4.28
N VAL A 14 -1.24 5.71 -3.31
CA VAL A 14 -0.30 6.32 -2.36
C VAL A 14 -0.91 6.18 -0.97
N PHE A 15 -0.22 5.50 -0.05
CA PHE A 15 -0.63 5.44 1.35
C PHE A 15 0.02 6.56 2.14
N PHE A 16 -0.66 7.09 3.14
CA PHE A 16 -0.20 8.24 3.92
C PHE A 16 -0.62 8.16 5.39
N GLY A 17 0.05 8.96 6.22
CA GLY A 17 -0.12 8.94 7.66
C GLY A 17 0.63 7.79 8.34
N THR A 18 0.29 7.52 9.60
CA THR A 18 0.91 6.43 10.37
C THR A 18 0.15 5.13 10.15
N PRO A 19 0.82 4.02 9.76
CA PRO A 19 0.20 2.70 9.74
C PRO A 19 -0.40 2.34 11.10
N GLU A 20 -1.68 2.01 11.13
CA GLU A 20 -2.37 1.62 12.36
C GLU A 20 -2.39 0.11 12.50
N GLN A 21 -1.79 -0.40 13.58
CA GLN A 21 -1.87 -1.81 13.92
C GLN A 21 -3.29 -2.14 14.37
N GLN A 22 -3.90 -3.11 13.69
CA GLN A 22 -5.18 -3.66 14.08
C GLN A 22 -4.96 -4.94 14.88
N GLN A 23 -5.59 -5.04 16.06
CA GLN A 23 -5.62 -6.25 16.87
C GLN A 23 -6.95 -6.97 16.62
N GLY A 24 -6.91 -8.10 15.90
CA GLY A 24 -8.07 -8.97 15.81
C GLY A 24 -8.17 -9.86 17.06
N GLU A 25 -9.38 -10.15 17.53
CA GLU A 25 -9.63 -11.00 18.71
C GLU A 25 -9.06 -12.44 18.60
N ASN A 26 -8.53 -12.85 17.45
CA ASN A 26 -7.92 -14.17 17.22
C ASN A 26 -6.73 -14.15 16.23
N LEU A 27 -6.10 -12.99 16.01
CA LEU A 27 -5.00 -12.89 15.05
C LEU A 27 -3.64 -13.00 15.75
N LEU A 28 -3.01 -14.16 15.59
CA LEU A 28 -1.61 -14.40 16.01
C LEU A 28 -0.60 -13.52 15.27
N VAL A 29 -1.01 -12.89 14.16
CA VAL A 29 -0.17 -12.04 13.32
C VAL A 29 -0.84 -10.67 13.18
N PRO A 30 -0.18 -9.58 13.64
CA PRO A 30 -0.72 -8.23 13.48
C PRO A 30 -0.81 -7.87 12.00
N TYR A 31 -1.91 -7.22 11.62
CA TYR A 31 -2.08 -6.56 10.34
C TYR A 31 -2.21 -5.05 10.55
N PHE A 32 -1.99 -4.29 9.49
CA PHE A 32 -1.88 -2.85 9.50
C PHE A 32 -2.78 -2.25 8.44
N THR A 33 -3.44 -1.17 8.82
CA THR A 33 -4.23 -0.35 7.91
C THR A 33 -3.58 1.02 7.71
N ALA A 34 -3.79 1.61 6.54
CA ALA A 34 -3.41 3.00 6.29
C ALA A 34 -4.43 3.68 5.37
N SER A 35 -4.60 4.98 5.55
CA SER A 35 -5.32 5.81 4.59
C SER A 35 -4.53 5.86 3.29
N GLY A 36 -5.24 5.88 2.17
CA GLY A 36 -4.63 5.90 0.85
C GLY A 36 -5.44 6.68 -0.16
N LEU A 37 -4.72 7.33 -1.06
CA LEU A 37 -5.24 7.81 -2.33
C LEU A 37 -5.27 6.61 -3.28
N SER A 38 -6.43 6.31 -3.86
CA SER A 38 -6.59 5.28 -4.88
C SER A 38 -7.03 5.92 -6.19
N ILE A 39 -6.46 5.45 -7.30
CA ILE A 39 -6.91 5.74 -8.66
C ILE A 39 -7.17 4.40 -9.33
N THR A 40 -8.45 4.07 -9.49
CA THR A 40 -8.92 2.79 -10.02
C THR A 40 -9.86 3.02 -11.19
N GLU A 41 -10.07 2.00 -12.01
CA GLU A 41 -11.04 2.07 -13.11
C GLU A 41 -12.41 1.59 -12.60
N GLU A 42 -13.42 2.45 -12.70
CA GLU A 42 -14.81 2.17 -12.35
C GLU A 42 -15.68 2.52 -13.56
N ASP A 43 -16.45 1.56 -14.08
CA ASP A 43 -17.34 1.74 -15.24
C ASP A 43 -16.67 2.37 -16.48
N GLY A 44 -15.39 2.05 -16.71
CA GLY A 44 -14.60 2.55 -17.85
C GLY A 44 -14.04 3.97 -17.67
N ALA A 45 -14.16 4.54 -16.47
CA ALA A 45 -13.59 5.83 -16.12
C ALA A 45 -12.61 5.70 -14.95
N LEU A 46 -11.55 6.51 -14.95
CA LEU A 46 -10.65 6.59 -13.80
C LEU A 46 -11.31 7.37 -12.67
N SER A 47 -11.42 6.73 -11.50
CA SER A 47 -12.06 7.22 -10.29
C SER A 47 -11.00 7.35 -9.19
N ALA A 48 -10.90 8.55 -8.61
CA ALA A 48 -9.91 8.87 -7.59
C ALA A 48 -10.57 9.12 -6.22
N LYS A 49 -10.17 8.35 -5.21
CA LYS A 49 -10.81 8.33 -3.87
C LYS A 49 -9.79 8.35 -2.74
N VAL A 50 -10.23 8.81 -1.57
CA VAL A 50 -9.51 8.66 -0.30
C VAL A 50 -10.20 7.54 0.48
N GLN A 51 -9.45 6.50 0.85
CA GLN A 51 -10.00 5.29 1.46
C GLN A 51 -9.03 4.68 2.48
N LEU A 52 -9.53 3.85 3.40
CA LEU A 52 -8.70 3.06 4.31
C LEU A 52 -8.45 1.67 3.72
N PHE A 53 -7.20 1.20 3.75
CA PHE A 53 -6.80 -0.10 3.17
C PHE A 53 -6.07 -0.97 4.19
N ASP A 54 -6.19 -2.30 4.04
CA ASP A 54 -5.27 -3.26 4.66
C ASP A 54 -3.98 -3.36 3.84
N ILE A 55 -2.95 -2.66 4.30
CA ILE A 55 -1.65 -2.61 3.63
C ILE A 55 -0.79 -3.84 3.93
N SER A 56 -1.19 -4.72 4.86
CA SER A 56 -0.48 -5.98 5.10
C SER A 56 -0.61 -6.96 3.94
N ASN A 57 -1.62 -6.80 3.10
CA ASN A 57 -1.77 -7.54 1.87
C ASN A 57 -0.64 -7.25 0.86
N LEU A 58 0.06 -6.11 0.97
CA LEU A 58 1.20 -5.82 0.09
C LEU A 58 2.43 -6.68 0.40
N ILE A 59 2.57 -7.15 1.64
CA ILE A 59 3.71 -7.99 2.09
C ILE A 59 3.27 -9.38 2.54
N SER A 60 2.11 -9.84 2.07
CA SER A 60 1.63 -11.20 2.36
C SER A 60 2.56 -12.25 1.73
N LYS A 61 2.51 -13.49 2.25
CA LYS A 61 3.31 -14.60 1.70
C LYS A 61 3.03 -14.89 0.23
N ARG A 62 1.83 -14.55 -0.25
CA ARG A 62 1.36 -14.83 -1.61
C ARG A 62 1.43 -13.61 -2.53
N SER A 63 1.69 -12.43 -1.97
CA SER A 63 1.83 -11.21 -2.74
C SER A 63 3.18 -11.15 -3.43
N VAL A 64 3.21 -10.51 -4.59
CA VAL A 64 4.39 -10.46 -5.45
C VAL A 64 4.78 -9.01 -5.68
N TYR A 65 6.01 -8.67 -5.33
CA TYR A 65 6.59 -7.40 -5.69
C TYR A 65 7.34 -7.52 -7.02
N VAL A 66 7.08 -6.60 -7.94
CA VAL A 66 7.71 -6.56 -9.26
C VAL A 66 8.65 -5.38 -9.31
N ASP A 67 9.94 -5.66 -9.49
CA ASP A 67 10.93 -4.65 -9.83
C ASP A 67 11.21 -4.65 -11.34
N SER A 68 11.97 -3.67 -11.83
CA SER A 68 12.37 -3.50 -13.22
C SER A 68 13.00 -4.75 -13.87
N GLN A 69 13.56 -5.67 -13.07
CA GLN A 69 14.29 -6.84 -13.56
C GLN A 69 13.71 -8.19 -13.12
N ARG A 70 12.88 -8.24 -12.06
CA ARG A 70 12.44 -9.51 -11.47
C ARG A 70 11.17 -9.38 -10.62
N SER A 71 10.49 -10.51 -10.45
CA SER A 71 9.43 -10.68 -9.45
C SER A 71 9.98 -11.33 -8.18
N LEU A 72 9.54 -10.85 -7.02
CA LEU A 72 9.96 -11.29 -5.70
C LEU A 72 8.72 -11.58 -4.84
N GLU A 73 8.82 -12.57 -3.95
CA GLU A 73 7.81 -12.78 -2.91
C GLU A 73 7.82 -11.60 -1.95
N ALA A 74 6.71 -10.87 -1.84
CA ALA A 74 6.68 -9.58 -1.15
C ALA A 74 6.94 -9.69 0.36
N HIS A 75 6.62 -10.83 0.98
CA HIS A 75 6.92 -11.09 2.38
C HIS A 75 8.43 -11.19 2.71
N LYS A 76 9.29 -11.24 1.68
CA LYS A 76 10.76 -11.24 1.82
C LYS A 76 11.34 -9.83 1.77
N LEU A 77 10.52 -8.79 1.55
CA LEU A 77 10.98 -7.41 1.44
C LEU A 77 11.30 -6.75 2.78
N TYR A 78 10.69 -7.21 3.87
CA TYR A 78 10.93 -6.66 5.20
C TYR A 78 11.85 -7.58 6.01
N THR A 79 12.70 -6.96 6.81
CA THR A 79 13.63 -7.68 7.69
C THR A 79 12.85 -8.37 8.80
N TRP A 80 13.01 -9.69 8.91
CA TRP A 80 12.38 -10.46 9.99
C TRP A 80 13.03 -10.12 11.34
N PRO A 81 12.25 -10.05 12.43
CA PRO A 81 12.79 -9.78 13.74
C PRO A 81 13.70 -10.94 14.20
N ALA A 82 14.74 -10.63 14.98
CA ALA A 82 15.63 -11.65 15.54
C ALA A 82 14.89 -12.66 16.44
N LYS A 83 13.81 -12.23 17.10
CA LYS A 83 12.93 -13.07 17.93
C LYS A 83 11.65 -13.41 17.17
N LEU A 84 11.66 -14.52 16.43
CA LEU A 84 10.52 -14.95 15.62
C LEU A 84 9.27 -15.34 16.44
N GLY A 85 9.42 -15.59 17.75
CA GLY A 85 8.30 -15.91 18.66
C GLY A 85 7.64 -14.69 19.33
N ASP A 86 8.06 -13.46 19.00
CA ASP A 86 7.56 -12.22 19.61
C ASP A 86 6.64 -11.47 18.62
N PRO A 87 5.30 -11.49 18.82
CA PRO A 87 4.36 -10.80 17.94
C PRO A 87 4.58 -9.29 17.88
N ASN A 88 5.09 -8.66 18.94
CA ASN A 88 5.36 -7.22 18.95
C ASN A 88 6.59 -6.89 18.10
N ALA A 89 7.61 -7.74 18.13
CA ALA A 89 8.76 -7.60 17.25
C ALA A 89 8.37 -7.75 15.77
N TRP A 90 7.44 -8.66 15.46
CA TRP A 90 6.87 -8.76 14.11
C TRP A 90 6.06 -7.52 13.71
N ALA A 91 5.24 -6.99 14.61
CA ALA A 91 4.47 -5.77 14.37
C ALA A 91 5.41 -4.61 14.01
N GLU A 92 6.46 -4.44 14.81
CA GLU A 92 7.43 -3.38 14.65
C GLU A 92 8.22 -3.49 13.33
N SER A 93 8.70 -4.69 13.00
CA SER A 93 9.39 -4.93 11.72
C SER A 93 8.51 -4.59 10.50
N LYS A 94 7.21 -4.91 10.56
CA LYS A 94 6.26 -4.55 9.49
C LYS A 94 5.99 -3.05 9.44
N ARG A 95 5.78 -2.42 10.59
CA ARG A 95 5.55 -0.98 10.71
C ARG A 95 6.69 -0.18 10.10
N ILE A 96 7.94 -0.51 10.47
CA ILE A 96 9.16 0.10 9.91
C ILE A 96 9.18 -0.06 8.39
N PHE A 97 8.94 -1.27 7.89
CA PHE A 97 8.90 -1.50 6.44
C PHE A 97 7.85 -0.61 5.74
N PHE A 98 6.65 -0.50 6.29
CA PHE A 98 5.61 0.35 5.71
C PHE A 98 6.02 1.82 5.70
N GLU A 99 6.56 2.34 6.80
CA GLU A 99 7.00 3.73 6.90
C GLU A 99 8.14 4.07 5.94
N ASP A 100 9.10 3.14 5.78
CA ASP A 100 10.28 3.33 4.96
C ASP A 100 10.03 3.09 3.47
N HIS A 101 9.06 2.23 3.12
CA HIS A 101 8.90 1.74 1.74
C HIS A 101 7.52 1.88 1.14
N LEU A 102 6.44 2.11 1.91
CA LEU A 102 5.08 2.22 1.34
C LEU A 102 4.43 3.59 1.62
N ILE A 103 4.65 4.17 2.79
CA ILE A 103 4.09 5.47 3.16
C ILE A 103 4.75 6.58 2.36
N ASP A 104 3.90 7.37 1.69
CA ASP A 104 4.23 8.41 0.73
C ASP A 104 4.94 7.92 -0.55
N HIS A 105 5.04 6.60 -0.74
CA HIS A 105 5.60 5.99 -1.94
C HIS A 105 4.49 5.59 -2.90
N PRO A 106 4.45 6.15 -4.12
CA PRO A 106 3.51 5.70 -5.14
C PRO A 106 3.76 4.25 -5.56
N ILE A 107 2.68 3.49 -5.63
CA ILE A 107 2.69 2.11 -6.13
C ILE A 107 1.59 1.89 -7.18
N GLU A 108 1.75 0.82 -7.95
CA GLU A 108 0.72 0.30 -8.85
C GLU A 108 0.44 -1.16 -8.49
N ILE A 109 -0.84 -1.49 -8.29
CA ILE A 109 -1.34 -2.86 -8.22
C ILE A 109 -1.62 -3.32 -9.65
N LEU A 110 -0.94 -4.37 -10.07
CA LEU A 110 -0.96 -4.89 -11.45
C LEU A 110 -2.15 -5.84 -11.67
N PHE A 111 -2.38 -6.73 -10.72
CA PHE A 111 -3.47 -7.71 -10.72
C PHE A 111 -3.66 -8.31 -9.33
N GLU A 112 -4.86 -8.85 -9.11
CA GLU A 112 -5.25 -9.59 -7.91
C GLU A 112 -5.03 -11.08 -8.15
N LEU A 113 -4.48 -11.79 -7.16
CA LEU A 113 -4.19 -13.22 -7.20
C LEU A 113 -5.23 -14.05 -6.42
N GLY A 114 -6.47 -13.55 -6.33
CA GLY A 114 -7.53 -14.04 -5.44
C GLY A 114 -7.68 -13.17 -4.19
N GLU A 115 -8.56 -13.55 -3.26
CA GLU A 115 -8.90 -12.73 -2.09
C GLU A 115 -7.63 -12.30 -1.31
N ALA A 116 -7.46 -10.97 -1.19
CA ALA A 116 -6.41 -10.27 -0.44
C ALA A 116 -4.96 -10.48 -0.93
N GLN A 117 -4.74 -10.95 -2.17
CA GLN A 117 -3.41 -11.19 -2.73
C GLN A 117 -3.17 -10.29 -3.93
N VAL A 118 -2.01 -9.63 -3.98
CA VAL A 118 -1.74 -8.61 -5.02
C VAL A 118 -0.34 -8.74 -5.59
N SER A 119 -0.22 -8.46 -6.88
CA SER A 119 1.05 -8.12 -7.49
C SER A 119 1.19 -6.61 -7.60
N TRP A 120 2.30 -6.05 -7.14
CA TRP A 120 2.50 -4.61 -7.10
C TRP A 120 3.93 -4.20 -7.40
N LYS A 121 4.11 -2.94 -7.79
CA LYS A 121 5.42 -2.32 -8.03
C LYS A 121 5.42 -0.87 -7.58
N HIS A 122 6.60 -0.30 -7.38
CA HIS A 122 6.74 1.15 -7.28
C HIS A 122 6.49 1.81 -8.62
N ILE A 123 5.88 2.99 -8.58
CA ILE A 123 5.81 3.92 -9.70
C ILE A 123 6.42 5.26 -9.28
N SER A 124 6.73 6.11 -10.25
CA SER A 124 7.25 7.43 -9.93
C SER A 124 6.13 8.37 -9.47
N PRO A 125 6.44 9.40 -8.65
CA PRO A 125 5.50 10.47 -8.34
C PRO A 125 4.84 11.08 -9.57
N GLU A 126 5.61 11.27 -10.65
CA GLU A 126 5.12 11.83 -11.91
C GLU A 126 4.07 10.92 -12.55
N ALA A 127 4.31 9.60 -12.59
CA ALA A 127 3.36 8.64 -13.12
C ALA A 127 2.05 8.58 -12.30
N PHE A 128 2.12 8.86 -11.00
CA PHE A 128 0.93 8.98 -10.15
C PHE A 128 0.18 10.29 -10.44
N SER A 129 0.89 11.42 -10.48
CA SER A 129 0.30 12.74 -10.77
C SER A 129 -0.35 12.80 -12.15
N GLU A 130 0.25 12.19 -13.17
CA GLU A 130 -0.35 12.08 -14.51
C GLU A 130 -1.69 11.33 -14.47
N ALA A 131 -1.74 10.20 -13.75
CA ALA A 131 -2.97 9.43 -13.61
C ALA A 131 -4.04 10.20 -12.81
N SER A 132 -3.65 10.93 -11.78
CA SER A 132 -4.53 11.78 -10.98
C SER A 132 -5.18 12.86 -11.85
N ALA A 133 -4.39 13.53 -12.69
CA ALA A 133 -4.86 14.56 -13.62
C ALA A 133 -5.89 14.03 -14.64
N MET A 134 -5.86 12.73 -14.94
CA MET A 134 -6.81 12.06 -15.84
C MET A 134 -8.04 11.50 -15.13
N ALA A 135 -8.04 11.44 -13.79
CA ALA A 135 -9.10 10.82 -13.00
C ALA A 135 -10.17 11.83 -12.56
N SER A 136 -11.37 11.31 -12.31
CA SER A 136 -12.40 12.06 -11.59
C SER A 136 -12.06 12.10 -10.10
N THR A 137 -11.58 13.26 -9.63
CA THR A 137 -11.11 13.47 -8.25
C THR A 137 -12.14 14.23 -7.40
N SER A 138 -12.34 13.81 -6.16
CA SER A 138 -13.08 14.60 -5.17
C SER A 138 -12.26 15.78 -4.61
N PRO A 139 -12.90 16.80 -4.00
CA PRO A 139 -12.18 17.87 -3.31
C PRO A 139 -11.26 17.35 -2.18
N GLU A 140 -11.72 16.32 -1.46
CA GLU A 140 -10.95 15.66 -0.40
C GLU A 140 -9.67 15.03 -0.95
N PHE A 141 -9.76 14.33 -2.08
CA PHE A 141 -8.61 13.74 -2.75
C PHE A 141 -7.56 14.81 -3.08
N LYS A 142 -7.98 15.91 -3.73
CA LYS A 142 -7.06 17.00 -4.10
C LYS A 142 -6.40 17.64 -2.89
N ALA A 143 -7.16 17.85 -1.81
CA ALA A 143 -6.64 18.45 -0.58
C ALA A 143 -5.52 17.58 0.03
N VAL A 144 -5.74 16.27 0.11
CA VAL A 144 -4.72 15.33 0.59
C VAL A 144 -3.54 15.30 -0.38
N GLU A 145 -3.78 15.08 -1.68
CA GLU A 145 -2.73 15.00 -2.71
C GLU A 145 -1.80 16.21 -2.68
N THR A 146 -2.34 17.42 -2.53
CA THR A 146 -1.55 18.66 -2.48
C THR A 146 -0.71 18.80 -1.20
N SER A 147 -1.11 18.12 -0.13
CA SER A 147 -0.39 18.14 1.15
C SER A 147 0.73 17.09 1.25
N LEU A 148 0.70 16.05 0.39
CA LEU A 148 1.66 14.96 0.45
C LEU A 148 2.97 15.33 -0.24
N VAL A 149 4.08 14.89 0.37
CA VAL A 149 5.41 14.96 -0.24
C VAL A 149 5.78 13.56 -0.72
N LEU A 150 5.47 13.27 -1.99
CA LEU A 150 5.67 11.94 -2.55
C LEU A 150 7.15 11.58 -2.63
N LYS A 151 7.49 10.42 -2.09
CA LYS A 151 8.84 9.87 -2.09
C LYS A 151 9.07 9.06 -3.37
N ARG A 152 10.25 9.21 -3.96
CA ARG A 152 10.72 8.29 -4.99
C ARG A 152 11.26 7.02 -4.32
N LYS A 153 11.08 5.86 -4.95
CA LYS A 153 11.78 4.64 -4.51
C LYS A 153 13.28 4.95 -4.49
N VAL A 154 13.94 4.68 -3.37
CA VAL A 154 15.40 4.70 -3.30
C VAL A 154 15.90 3.56 -4.18
N THR A 155 16.37 3.87 -5.39
CA THR A 155 17.16 2.93 -6.17
C THR A 155 18.49 2.77 -5.45
N GLU A 156 18.79 1.57 -4.97
CA GLU A 156 20.15 1.22 -4.53
C GLU A 156 21.11 1.61 -5.68
N GLY A 157 22.08 2.48 -5.36
CA GLY A 157 23.13 2.92 -6.27
C GLY A 157 24.25 1.91 -6.38
#